data_AF-A0A388PGH8-F1
#
_entry.id   AF-A0A388PGH8-F1
#
_cell.length_a   1.000
_cell.length_b   1.000
_cell.length_c   1.000
_cell.angle_alpha   90.00
_cell.angle_beta   90.00
_cell.angle_gamma   90.00
#
_symmetry.space_group_name_H-M   'P 1'
#
loop_
_entity.id
_entity.type
_entity.pdbx_description
1 polymer ?
#
loop_
_entity_poly.entity_id
_entity_poly.type
_entity_poly.pdbx_seq_one_letter_code
_entity_poly.pdbx_strand_id
1 'polypeptide(L)'
;MQQLDPPASGPPFPTDGAVVKVDRLAEQQKAGRTSKFPHWAVAFKFPPDQAETILRSISMQVGRTGAITPVAELDPVLLAGSTVARATLHNADEIARKDIREGDTVRIQKAGEIIPQVLSVVVAKRPADSQPFNFEARLKELGLDAARVGDEAAYKLRAPSRDMKIRRLVHFACKQCLDIDGLGDAVAEQLIDSKLVDAPVDAFKLNRAEWMMLEGFKEKSVDNMQAGLEQAKQRELWRAIHALGIPNVGMQTAKDLARHFKSMDALEAVKREQLLTFLRFNKNTGEPVYESVISGVGVEVSESILSFFSDPNHRDWVQAMRVAGLNLVEAASRAAVSGIADKTFVLTGTLPSLGRDEARDMIEKAGGKVSGSVSKKTDYVVAGEEAGSKLTKAQELGVTILDEAGLRALLGN
;
A
#
# COMPACT_ATOMS: atom_id res chain seq x y z
N MET A 1 10.82 22.90 -22.63
CA MET A 1 9.53 22.76 -21.91
C MET A 1 9.46 23.95 -20.96
N GLN A 2 8.58 24.92 -21.19
CA GLN A 2 8.48 26.13 -20.35
C GLN A 2 8.00 25.73 -18.95
N GLN A 3 8.69 26.19 -17.91
CA GLN A 3 8.27 26.01 -16.52
C GLN A 3 7.25 27.11 -16.17
N LEU A 4 6.31 26.79 -15.29
CA LEU A 4 5.35 27.75 -14.74
C LEU A 4 5.94 28.21 -13.41
N ASP A 5 6.37 29.46 -13.33
CA ASP A 5 6.90 30.02 -12.10
C ASP A 5 5.75 30.50 -11.20
N PRO A 6 5.91 30.42 -9.86
CA PRO A 6 4.94 31.00 -8.94
C PRO A 6 4.84 32.52 -9.16
N PRO A 7 3.63 33.11 -9.12
CA PRO A 7 3.45 34.55 -9.28
C PRO A 7 4.11 35.31 -8.13
N ALA A 8 4.77 36.44 -8.43
CA ALA A 8 5.61 37.20 -7.50
C ALA A 8 4.92 37.64 -6.20
N SER A 9 3.60 37.87 -6.22
CA SER A 9 2.82 38.26 -5.04
C SER A 9 2.07 37.10 -4.37
N GLY A 10 2.14 35.89 -4.93
CA GLY A 10 1.35 34.73 -4.50
C GLY A 10 -0.18 34.96 -4.55
N PRO A 11 -0.98 33.90 -4.72
CA PRO A 11 -2.40 33.98 -4.36
C PRO A 11 -2.54 34.06 -2.82
N PRO A 12 -3.67 34.59 -2.30
CA PRO A 12 -3.95 34.66 -0.86
C PRO A 12 -4.22 33.29 -0.21
N PHE A 13 -3.99 32.20 -0.95
CA PHE A 13 -4.16 30.82 -0.55
C PHE A 13 -3.05 29.96 -1.17
N PRO A 14 -2.65 28.83 -0.55
CA PRO A 14 -1.67 27.91 -1.12
C PRO A 14 -2.11 27.38 -2.49
N THR A 15 -1.19 27.34 -3.44
CA THR A 15 -1.39 26.72 -4.76
C THR A 15 -0.17 25.91 -5.13
N ASP A 16 -0.38 24.77 -5.79
CA ASP A 16 0.67 23.81 -6.18
C ASP A 16 0.92 23.82 -7.70
N GLY A 17 0.30 24.75 -8.44
CA GLY A 17 0.48 24.96 -9.87
C GLY A 17 -0.77 25.50 -10.57
N ALA A 18 -0.94 25.15 -11.84
CA ALA A 18 -2.11 25.49 -12.66
C ALA A 18 -2.73 24.22 -13.28
N VAL A 19 -3.98 24.30 -13.72
CA VAL A 19 -4.60 23.23 -14.51
C VAL A 19 -4.79 23.71 -15.94
N VAL A 20 -4.10 23.06 -16.89
CA VAL A 20 -4.28 23.32 -18.32
C VAL A 20 -5.43 22.47 -18.82
N LYS A 21 -6.43 23.10 -19.45
CA LYS A 21 -7.65 22.44 -19.94
C LYS A 21 -7.89 22.79 -21.39
N VAL A 22 -8.36 21.83 -22.17
CA VAL A 22 -8.94 22.09 -23.49
C VAL A 22 -10.21 22.93 -23.29
N ASP A 23 -10.27 24.12 -23.86
CA ASP A 23 -11.35 25.07 -23.63
C ASP A 23 -12.70 24.61 -24.23
N ARG A 24 -12.67 24.01 -25.42
CA ARG A 24 -13.89 23.57 -26.13
C ARG A 24 -14.48 22.28 -25.55
N LEU A 25 -15.71 22.35 -25.04
CA LEU A 25 -16.43 21.20 -24.45
C LEU A 25 -16.61 20.01 -25.40
N ALA A 26 -16.84 20.24 -26.70
CA ALA A 26 -16.99 19.18 -27.69
C ALA A 26 -15.69 18.34 -27.83
N GLU A 27 -14.53 18.97 -27.71
CA GLU A 27 -13.23 18.28 -27.76
C GLU A 27 -12.94 17.55 -26.45
N GLN A 28 -13.40 18.06 -25.30
CA GLN A 28 -13.32 17.33 -24.03
C GLN A 28 -14.11 16.01 -24.08
N GLN A 29 -15.30 16.03 -24.69
CA GLN A 29 -16.12 14.82 -24.86
C GLN A 29 -15.44 13.77 -25.73
N LYS A 30 -14.85 14.20 -26.86
CA LYS A 30 -14.08 13.31 -27.76
C LYS A 30 -12.84 12.74 -27.08
N ALA A 31 -12.09 13.56 -26.33
CA ALA A 31 -10.87 13.13 -25.65
C ALA A 31 -11.12 12.09 -24.56
N GLY A 32 -12.28 12.12 -23.90
CA GLY A 32 -12.66 11.11 -22.91
C GLY A 32 -11.86 11.19 -21.60
N ARG A 33 -11.80 10.07 -20.87
CA ARG A 33 -11.10 9.94 -19.58
C ARG A 33 -10.66 8.50 -19.30
N THR A 34 -9.65 8.34 -18.46
CA THR A 34 -9.32 7.08 -17.79
C THR A 34 -10.17 6.88 -16.53
N SER A 35 -9.96 5.77 -15.81
CA SER A 35 -10.59 5.53 -14.50
C SER A 35 -10.18 6.55 -13.44
N LYS A 36 -9.03 7.22 -13.59
CA LYS A 36 -8.47 8.15 -12.59
C LYS A 36 -8.41 9.61 -13.05
N PHE A 37 -8.19 9.89 -14.34
CA PHE A 37 -7.93 11.25 -14.84
C PHE A 37 -8.54 11.51 -16.25
N PRO A 38 -9.01 12.75 -16.54
CA PRO A 38 -9.47 13.15 -17.88
C PRO A 38 -8.30 13.28 -18.87
N HIS A 39 -8.55 13.04 -20.17
CA HIS A 39 -7.52 13.23 -21.21
C HIS A 39 -7.37 14.69 -21.68
N TRP A 40 -8.36 15.53 -21.38
CA TRP A 40 -8.45 16.93 -21.83
C TRP A 40 -7.97 17.95 -20.81
N ALA A 41 -7.46 17.50 -19.65
CA ALA A 41 -6.90 18.38 -18.64
C ALA A 41 -5.68 17.76 -17.97
N VAL A 42 -4.70 18.60 -17.64
CA VAL A 42 -3.49 18.19 -16.92
C VAL A 42 -3.18 19.21 -15.82
N ALA A 43 -2.81 18.71 -14.64
CA ALA A 43 -2.27 19.55 -13.58
C ALA A 43 -0.80 19.86 -13.91
N PHE A 44 -0.52 21.12 -14.22
CA PHE A 44 0.80 21.67 -14.44
C PHE A 44 1.32 22.24 -13.13
N LYS A 45 1.96 21.37 -12.33
CA LYS A 45 2.43 21.73 -10.99
C LYS A 45 3.61 22.71 -11.05
N PHE A 46 3.71 23.58 -10.04
CA PHE A 46 4.93 24.35 -9.78
C PHE A 46 6.11 23.38 -9.56
N PRO A 47 7.36 23.85 -9.77
CA PRO A 47 8.52 23.08 -9.33
C PRO A 47 8.34 22.68 -7.87
N PRO A 48 8.46 21.39 -7.53
CA PRO A 48 8.32 20.96 -6.14
C PRO A 48 9.38 21.64 -5.29
N ASP A 49 9.02 21.98 -4.05
CA ASP A 49 10.00 22.49 -3.08
C ASP A 49 11.19 21.55 -3.01
N GLN A 50 12.38 22.15 -3.03
CA GLN A 50 13.65 21.44 -2.93
C GLN A 50 14.47 22.06 -1.81
N ALA A 51 15.13 21.20 -1.05
CA ALA A 51 16.09 21.62 -0.03
C ALA A 51 17.42 20.91 -0.27
N GLU A 52 18.51 21.59 0.09
CA GLU A 52 19.83 20.97 0.20
C GLU A 52 20.07 20.61 1.67
N THR A 53 20.59 19.42 1.92
CA THR A 53 20.97 18.97 3.26
C THR A 53 22.13 17.98 3.19
N ILE A 54 22.76 17.68 4.32
CA ILE A 54 23.88 16.75 4.40
C ILE A 54 23.34 15.32 4.54
N LEU A 55 23.80 14.41 3.68
CA LEU A 55 23.61 12.97 3.84
C LEU A 55 24.58 12.44 4.89
N ARG A 56 24.08 12.08 6.06
CA ARG A 56 24.91 11.58 7.18
C ARG A 56 25.33 10.15 6.96
N SER A 57 24.38 9.29 6.65
CA SER A 57 24.62 7.87 6.40
C SER A 57 23.51 7.27 5.55
N ILE A 58 23.74 6.06 5.05
CA ILE A 58 22.76 5.28 4.30
C ILE A 58 22.42 4.03 5.10
N SER A 59 21.20 3.97 5.62
CA SER A 59 20.68 2.80 6.34
C SER A 59 20.00 1.81 5.38
N MET A 60 20.07 0.52 5.68
CA MET A 60 19.40 -0.54 4.90
C MET A 60 18.10 -0.95 5.58
N GLN A 61 16.96 -0.56 5.03
CA GLN A 61 15.66 -0.97 5.55
C GLN A 61 15.20 -2.26 4.89
N VAL A 62 14.87 -3.26 5.71
CA VAL A 62 14.30 -4.52 5.24
C VAL A 62 12.77 -4.41 5.18
N GLY A 63 12.21 -4.69 4.00
CA GLY A 63 10.77 -4.75 3.78
C GLY A 63 10.15 -6.10 4.18
N ARG A 64 8.81 -6.15 4.25
CA ARG A 64 8.03 -7.36 4.59
C ARG A 64 8.28 -8.56 3.66
N THR A 65 8.62 -8.31 2.40
CA THR A 65 8.93 -9.32 1.38
C THR A 65 10.44 -9.61 1.26
N GLY A 66 11.26 -9.06 2.16
CA GLY A 66 12.71 -9.22 2.15
C GLY A 66 13.46 -8.25 1.23
N ALA A 67 12.74 -7.41 0.48
CA ALA A 67 13.36 -6.35 -0.34
C ALA A 67 14.12 -5.35 0.55
N ILE A 68 15.37 -5.06 0.19
CA ILE A 68 16.23 -4.12 0.89
C ILE A 68 16.14 -2.76 0.20
N THR A 69 15.67 -1.77 0.95
CA THR A 69 15.54 -0.39 0.48
C THR A 69 16.58 0.48 1.17
N PRO A 70 17.49 1.13 0.43
CA PRO A 70 18.40 2.10 1.01
C PRO A 70 17.65 3.39 1.38
N VAL A 71 17.92 3.88 2.58
CA VAL A 71 17.34 5.12 3.11
C VAL A 71 18.46 6.08 3.47
N ALA A 72 18.38 7.29 2.95
CA ALA A 72 19.25 8.40 3.32
C ALA A 72 18.86 8.92 4.71
N GLU A 73 19.80 8.87 5.65
CA GLU A 73 19.71 9.56 6.93
C GLU A 73 20.33 10.96 6.77
N LEU A 74 19.53 11.99 6.96
CA LEU A 74 19.87 13.37 6.58
C LEU A 74 19.97 14.27 7.81
N ASP A 75 20.73 15.36 7.67
CA ASP A 75 20.54 16.50 8.55
C ASP A 75 19.10 17.01 8.45
N PRO A 76 18.40 17.21 9.58
CA PRO A 76 17.03 17.69 9.58
C PRO A 76 16.91 19.02 8.83
N VAL A 77 16.05 19.06 7.81
CA VAL A 77 15.82 20.26 7.00
C VAL A 77 14.32 20.49 6.80
N LEU A 78 13.89 21.75 6.81
CA LEU A 78 12.51 22.11 6.53
C LEU A 78 12.25 21.99 5.02
N LEU A 79 11.23 21.23 4.65
CA LEU A 79 10.84 21.01 3.25
C LEU A 79 9.32 20.92 3.13
N ALA A 80 8.71 21.82 2.37
CA ALA A 80 7.25 21.88 2.17
C ALA A 80 6.50 21.76 3.52
N GLY A 81 6.85 22.63 4.48
CA GLY A 81 6.17 22.76 5.77
C GLY A 81 6.42 21.66 6.80
N SER A 82 7.27 20.65 6.53
CA SER A 82 7.66 19.66 7.53
C SER A 82 9.17 19.45 7.57
N THR A 83 9.68 19.08 8.75
CA THR A 83 11.07 18.67 8.91
C THR A 83 11.27 17.29 8.29
N VAL A 84 12.24 17.18 7.38
CA VAL A 84 12.65 15.93 6.74
C VAL A 84 14.03 15.56 7.26
N ALA A 85 14.14 14.37 7.84
CA ALA A 85 15.41 13.78 8.29
C ALA A 85 15.74 12.47 7.56
N ARG A 86 14.79 11.94 6.77
CA ARG A 86 14.95 10.66 6.04
C ARG A 86 14.39 10.79 4.64
N ALA A 87 15.05 10.18 3.66
CA ALA A 87 14.59 10.15 2.27
C ALA A 87 14.90 8.81 1.61
N THR A 88 14.03 8.36 0.70
CA THR A 88 14.32 7.14 -0.07
C THR A 88 15.44 7.38 -1.09
N LEU A 89 16.30 6.37 -1.23
CA LEU A 89 17.29 6.25 -2.31
C LEU A 89 16.85 5.25 -3.39
N HIS A 90 15.62 4.72 -3.27
CA HIS A 90 15.01 3.72 -4.15
C HIS A 90 15.70 2.35 -4.14
N ASN A 91 16.90 2.24 -4.71
CA ASN A 91 17.65 0.99 -4.83
C ASN A 91 19.15 1.25 -5.08
N ALA A 92 19.95 0.19 -5.14
CA ALA A 92 21.40 0.31 -5.33
C ALA A 92 21.78 0.90 -6.70
N ASP A 93 20.99 0.66 -7.75
CA ASP A 93 21.25 1.22 -9.09
C ASP A 93 21.09 2.73 -9.10
N GLU A 94 20.10 3.25 -8.37
CA GLU A 94 19.85 4.68 -8.28
C GLU A 94 20.95 5.40 -7.47
N ILE A 95 21.49 4.76 -6.43
CA ILE A 95 22.67 5.26 -5.70
C ILE A 95 23.87 5.34 -6.64
N ALA A 96 24.14 4.27 -7.40
CA ALA A 96 25.26 4.23 -8.33
C ALA A 96 25.11 5.24 -9.48
N ARG A 97 23.90 5.32 -10.07
CA ARG A 97 23.57 6.24 -11.17
C ARG A 97 23.75 7.71 -10.79
N LYS A 98 23.39 8.06 -9.55
CA LYS A 98 23.53 9.43 -9.01
C LYS A 98 24.87 9.66 -8.30
N ASP A 99 25.72 8.63 -8.19
CA ASP A 99 26.98 8.63 -7.44
C ASP A 99 26.79 9.21 -6.03
N ILE A 100 25.79 8.72 -5.29
CA ILE A 100 25.47 9.22 -3.95
C ILE A 100 26.42 8.62 -2.92
N ARG A 101 27.01 9.47 -2.07
CA ARG A 101 28.00 9.08 -1.07
C ARG A 101 27.65 9.62 0.30
N GLU A 102 27.96 8.86 1.36
CA GLU A 102 27.84 9.37 2.73
C GLU A 102 28.74 10.62 2.88
N GLY A 103 28.22 11.66 3.55
CA GLY A 103 28.84 12.97 3.67
C GLY A 103 28.50 13.98 2.56
N ASP A 104 27.88 13.55 1.45
CA ASP A 104 27.51 14.47 0.36
C ASP A 104 26.45 15.50 0.81
N THR A 105 26.53 16.71 0.26
CA THR A 105 25.36 17.60 0.22
C THR A 105 24.42 17.12 -0.87
N VAL A 106 23.19 16.76 -0.51
CA VAL A 106 22.18 16.23 -1.42
C VAL A 106 21.01 17.18 -1.56
N ARG A 107 20.43 17.23 -2.76
CA ARG A 107 19.17 17.92 -3.04
C ARG A 107 18.02 16.95 -2.89
N ILE A 108 17.04 17.30 -2.07
CA ILE A 108 15.87 16.47 -1.79
C ILE A 108 14.58 17.16 -2.22
N GLN A 109 13.53 16.37 -2.49
CA GLN A 109 12.17 16.84 -2.70
C GLN A 109 11.16 15.85 -2.12
N LYS A 110 9.89 16.26 -1.96
CA LYS A 110 8.80 15.32 -1.70
C LYS A 110 8.10 14.92 -2.99
N ALA A 111 8.15 13.63 -3.33
CA ALA A 111 7.33 13.07 -4.40
C ALA A 111 5.86 13.07 -3.98
N GLY A 112 5.01 13.71 -4.80
CA GLY A 112 3.58 13.84 -4.52
C GLY A 112 3.29 14.51 -3.18
N GLU A 113 4.15 15.45 -2.74
CA GLU A 113 4.05 16.20 -1.48
C GLU A 113 4.17 15.37 -0.19
N ILE A 114 4.38 14.05 -0.28
CA ILE A 114 4.39 13.14 0.88
C ILE A 114 5.75 12.48 1.08
N ILE A 115 6.31 11.82 0.05
CA ILE A 115 7.45 10.90 0.22
C ILE A 115 8.77 11.62 -0.10
N PRO A 116 9.66 11.88 0.87
CA PRO A 116 10.93 12.51 0.58
C PRO A 116 11.87 11.58 -0.20
N GLN A 117 12.54 12.11 -1.22
CA GLN A 117 13.49 11.39 -2.04
C GLN A 117 14.72 12.25 -2.37
N VAL A 118 15.88 11.61 -2.55
CA VAL A 118 17.09 12.28 -3.04
C VAL A 118 17.03 12.45 -4.55
N LEU A 119 17.12 13.68 -5.02
CA LEU A 119 17.14 14.03 -6.44
C LEU A 119 18.52 13.92 -7.06
N SER A 120 19.52 14.54 -6.42
CA SER A 120 20.88 14.63 -6.96
C SER A 120 21.86 15.01 -5.86
N VAL A 121 23.15 14.74 -6.11
CA VAL A 121 24.23 15.29 -5.30
C VAL A 121 24.59 16.69 -5.77
N VAL A 122 24.90 17.59 -4.83
CA VAL A 122 25.49 18.90 -5.10
C VAL A 122 27.01 18.74 -5.21
N VAL A 123 27.49 18.30 -6.39
CA VAL A 123 28.89 17.92 -6.63
C VAL A 123 29.89 19.01 -6.23
N ALA A 124 29.53 20.29 -6.40
CA ALA A 124 30.38 21.42 -6.02
C ALA A 124 30.69 21.51 -4.52
N LYS A 125 29.88 20.85 -3.67
CA LYS A 125 30.05 20.80 -2.20
C LYS A 125 30.53 19.43 -1.71
N ARG A 126 30.95 18.54 -2.62
CA ARG A 126 31.40 17.20 -2.25
C ARG A 126 32.70 17.28 -1.44
N PRO A 127 32.77 16.63 -0.27
CA PRO A 127 34.01 16.50 0.48
C PRO A 127 35.09 15.80 -0.34
N ALA A 128 36.34 16.24 -0.22
CA ALA A 128 37.47 15.72 -1.01
C ALA A 128 37.80 14.25 -0.68
N ASP A 129 37.45 13.80 0.52
CA ASP A 129 37.66 12.45 1.05
C ASP A 129 36.46 11.51 0.84
N SER A 130 35.41 11.98 0.15
CA SER A 130 34.16 11.24 -0.07
C SER A 130 34.36 9.95 -0.86
N GLN A 131 33.93 8.82 -0.30
CA GLN A 131 34.07 7.48 -0.89
C GLN A 131 32.78 7.01 -1.58
N PRO A 132 32.87 6.37 -2.77
CA PRO A 132 31.72 5.73 -3.41
C PRO A 132 31.02 4.75 -2.46
N PHE A 133 29.68 4.76 -2.45
CA PHE A 133 28.92 3.85 -1.61
C PHE A 133 28.99 2.42 -2.18
N ASN A 134 29.54 1.48 -1.40
CA ASN A 134 29.58 0.08 -1.76
C ASN A 134 28.42 -0.67 -1.10
N PHE A 135 27.34 -0.88 -1.87
CA PHE A 135 26.12 -1.52 -1.39
C PHE A 135 26.38 -2.94 -0.87
N GLU A 136 27.16 -3.76 -1.58
CA GLU A 136 27.44 -5.14 -1.19
C GLU A 136 28.34 -5.24 0.04
N ALA A 137 29.29 -4.32 0.19
CA ALA A 137 30.10 -4.24 1.40
C ALA A 137 29.22 -3.89 2.62
N ARG A 138 28.28 -2.94 2.47
CA ARG A 138 27.33 -2.60 3.54
C ARG A 138 26.40 -3.76 3.90
N LEU A 139 25.95 -4.55 2.91
CA LEU A 139 25.19 -5.78 3.20
C LEU A 139 26.00 -6.78 4.03
N LYS A 140 27.28 -7.00 3.68
CA LYS A 140 28.19 -7.88 4.42
C LYS A 140 28.47 -7.39 5.83
N GLU A 141 28.69 -6.08 5.99
CA GLU A 141 28.88 -5.41 7.28
C GLU A 141 27.69 -5.63 8.21
N LEU A 142 26.46 -5.55 7.67
CA LEU A 142 25.22 -5.76 8.41
C LEU A 142 24.84 -7.24 8.57
N GLY A 143 25.61 -8.18 8.02
CA GLY A 143 25.31 -9.61 8.05
C GLY A 143 24.03 -9.99 7.27
N LEU A 144 23.64 -9.19 6.28
CA LEU A 144 22.44 -9.41 5.46
C LEU A 144 22.79 -10.26 4.24
N ASP A 145 22.39 -11.55 4.24
CA ASP A 145 22.48 -12.41 3.07
C ASP A 145 21.35 -12.09 2.09
N ALA A 146 21.66 -11.24 1.11
CA ALA A 146 20.73 -10.80 0.08
C ALA A 146 21.35 -10.87 -1.31
N ALA A 147 20.48 -11.09 -2.30
CA ALA A 147 20.86 -11.10 -3.70
C ALA A 147 19.75 -10.51 -4.58
N ARG A 148 20.12 -10.11 -5.79
CA ARG A 148 19.15 -9.82 -6.85
C ARG A 148 18.70 -11.12 -7.50
N VAL A 149 17.42 -11.17 -7.87
CA VAL A 149 16.84 -12.32 -8.57
C VAL A 149 16.56 -11.89 -10.00
N GLY A 150 17.23 -12.52 -10.97
CA GLY A 150 17.13 -12.14 -12.38
C GLY A 150 17.49 -10.66 -12.61
N ASP A 151 16.61 -9.95 -13.31
CA ASP A 151 16.78 -8.54 -13.69
C ASP A 151 16.16 -7.55 -12.67
N GLU A 152 15.77 -8.03 -11.48
CA GLU A 152 15.22 -7.14 -10.45
C GLU A 152 16.27 -6.16 -9.92
N ALA A 153 15.91 -4.87 -9.85
CA ALA A 153 16.78 -3.82 -9.30
C ALA A 153 16.98 -3.93 -7.76
N ALA A 154 16.04 -4.57 -7.06
CA ALA A 154 16.05 -4.68 -5.62
C ALA A 154 16.85 -5.90 -5.16
N TYR A 155 17.71 -5.73 -4.15
CA TYR A 155 18.26 -6.85 -3.40
C TYR A 155 17.17 -7.42 -2.50
N LYS A 156 17.03 -8.75 -2.46
CA LYS A 156 16.10 -9.46 -1.59
C LYS A 156 16.87 -10.43 -0.70
N LEU A 157 16.49 -10.48 0.58
CA LEU A 157 17.03 -11.45 1.53
C LEU A 157 16.76 -12.88 1.08
N ARG A 158 17.73 -13.78 1.28
CA ARG A 158 17.57 -15.22 1.02
C ARG A 158 16.83 -15.94 2.14
N ALA A 159 16.91 -15.43 3.35
CA ALA A 159 16.24 -15.96 4.52
C ALA A 159 15.55 -14.83 5.33
N PRO A 160 14.46 -15.13 6.05
CA PRO A 160 13.77 -14.11 6.85
C PRO A 160 14.65 -13.56 7.98
N SER A 161 14.89 -12.24 7.97
CA SER A 161 15.54 -11.53 9.08
C SER A 161 14.54 -11.17 10.20
N ARG A 162 15.06 -10.75 11.36
CA ARG A 162 14.26 -10.19 12.46
C ARG A 162 13.30 -9.10 11.97
N ASP A 163 13.83 -8.09 11.28
CA ASP A 163 13.05 -6.96 10.79
C ASP A 163 11.97 -7.37 9.78
N MET A 164 12.29 -8.35 8.93
CA MET A 164 11.31 -8.91 8.00
C MET A 164 10.15 -9.58 8.74
N LYS A 165 10.42 -10.33 9.83
CA LYS A 165 9.39 -10.96 10.66
C LYS A 165 8.52 -9.92 11.35
N ILE A 166 9.11 -8.87 11.92
CA ILE A 166 8.37 -7.74 12.51
C ILE A 166 7.45 -7.10 11.48
N ARG A 167 7.97 -6.77 10.29
CA ARG A 167 7.17 -6.14 9.21
C ARG A 167 6.06 -7.04 8.70
N ARG A 168 6.28 -8.36 8.64
CA ARG A 168 5.25 -9.35 8.30
C ARG A 168 4.15 -9.39 9.35
N LEU A 169 4.51 -9.40 10.63
CA LEU A 169 3.56 -9.43 11.74
C LEU A 169 2.73 -8.12 11.83
N VAL A 170 3.37 -6.96 11.67
CA VAL A 170 2.65 -5.67 11.60
C VAL A 170 1.72 -5.62 10.39
N HIS A 171 2.16 -6.07 9.21
CA HIS A 171 1.30 -6.15 8.02
C HIS A 171 0.11 -7.07 8.26
N PHE A 172 0.33 -8.24 8.87
CA PHE A 172 -0.69 -9.22 9.18
C PHE A 172 -1.78 -8.67 10.12
N ALA A 173 -1.37 -7.91 11.13
CA ALA A 173 -2.27 -7.28 12.11
C ALA A 173 -2.93 -5.97 11.62
N CYS A 174 -2.40 -5.33 10.58
CA CYS A 174 -2.86 -3.99 10.21
C CYS A 174 -4.35 -3.96 9.84
N LYS A 175 -4.93 -2.76 9.89
CA LYS A 175 -6.35 -2.49 9.57
C LYS A 175 -6.82 -3.01 8.21
N GLN A 176 -5.91 -3.12 7.25
CA GLN A 176 -6.20 -3.60 5.88
C GLN A 176 -6.02 -5.13 5.72
N CYS A 177 -5.67 -5.81 6.81
CA CYS A 177 -5.53 -7.26 6.92
C CYS A 177 -6.50 -7.73 8.00
N LEU A 178 -6.01 -8.40 9.05
CA LEU A 178 -6.85 -8.99 10.09
C LEU A 178 -7.35 -8.01 11.14
N ASP A 179 -6.86 -6.76 11.12
CA ASP A 179 -7.35 -5.67 11.97
C ASP A 179 -7.30 -6.05 13.46
N ILE A 180 -6.09 -6.37 13.92
CA ILE A 180 -5.77 -6.75 15.30
C ILE A 180 -5.21 -5.51 16.00
N ASP A 181 -6.10 -4.77 16.66
CA ASP A 181 -5.73 -3.57 17.39
C ASP A 181 -4.74 -3.85 18.52
N GLY A 182 -3.76 -2.95 18.67
CA GLY A 182 -2.71 -3.06 19.68
C GLY A 182 -1.48 -3.88 19.23
N LEU A 183 -1.53 -4.58 18.10
CA LEU A 183 -0.39 -5.33 17.56
C LEU A 183 0.39 -4.48 16.54
N GLY A 184 1.02 -3.41 17.03
CA GLY A 184 1.88 -2.51 16.26
C GLY A 184 3.38 -2.84 16.35
N ASP A 185 4.24 -1.96 15.82
CA ASP A 185 5.70 -2.19 15.74
C ASP A 185 6.33 -2.58 17.08
N ALA A 186 6.04 -1.85 18.17
CA ALA A 186 6.63 -2.12 19.49
C ALA A 186 6.24 -3.50 20.06
N VAL A 187 4.99 -3.95 19.83
CA VAL A 187 4.53 -5.26 20.30
C VAL A 187 5.12 -6.36 19.43
N ALA A 188 5.15 -6.14 18.10
CA ALA A 188 5.77 -7.07 17.17
C ALA A 188 7.27 -7.27 17.47
N GLU A 189 8.01 -6.20 17.78
CA GLU A 189 9.41 -6.27 18.21
C GLU A 189 9.59 -7.15 19.44
N GLN A 190 8.82 -6.90 20.51
CA GLN A 190 8.91 -7.71 21.74
C GLN A 190 8.60 -9.19 21.50
N LEU A 191 7.56 -9.49 20.69
CA LEU A 191 7.17 -10.87 20.39
C LEU A 191 8.25 -11.63 19.61
N ILE A 192 8.88 -10.98 18.62
CA ILE A 192 9.97 -11.58 17.85
C ILE A 192 11.24 -11.72 18.70
N ASP A 193 11.55 -10.72 19.52
CA ASP A 193 12.76 -10.71 20.37
C ASP A 193 12.70 -11.73 21.50
N SER A 194 11.54 -11.89 22.11
CA SER A 194 11.27 -12.92 23.11
C SER A 194 11.09 -14.32 22.52
N LYS A 195 11.11 -14.45 21.17
CA LYS A 195 10.90 -15.70 20.43
C LYS A 195 9.55 -16.36 20.71
N LEU A 196 8.57 -15.58 21.17
CA LEU A 196 7.19 -16.02 21.33
C LEU A 196 6.49 -16.20 19.98
N VAL A 197 6.94 -15.46 18.96
CA VAL A 197 6.41 -15.51 17.60
C VAL A 197 7.55 -15.66 16.60
N ASP A 198 7.41 -16.56 15.63
CA ASP A 198 8.34 -16.68 14.49
C ASP A 198 7.64 -16.35 13.17
N ALA A 199 6.40 -16.83 13.02
CA ALA A 199 5.50 -16.51 11.92
C ALA A 199 4.28 -15.72 12.44
N PRO A 200 3.68 -14.81 11.64
CA PRO A 200 2.59 -13.96 12.13
C PRO A 200 1.40 -14.71 12.76
N VAL A 201 1.13 -15.92 12.25
CA VAL A 201 0.08 -16.83 12.73
C VAL A 201 0.31 -17.35 14.15
N ASP A 202 1.55 -17.34 14.67
CA ASP A 202 1.85 -17.81 16.03
C ASP A 202 1.23 -16.91 17.10
N ALA A 203 0.91 -15.65 16.78
CA ALA A 203 0.21 -14.75 17.69
C ALA A 203 -1.12 -15.34 18.20
N PHE A 204 -1.79 -16.19 17.42
CA PHE A 204 -3.03 -16.88 17.82
C PHE A 204 -2.81 -18.03 18.81
N LYS A 205 -1.57 -18.47 19.00
CA LYS A 205 -1.22 -19.57 19.92
C LYS A 205 -0.86 -19.06 21.31
N LEU A 206 -0.59 -17.77 21.45
CA LEU A 206 -0.13 -17.17 22.69
C LEU A 206 -1.23 -17.17 23.76
N ASN A 207 -0.88 -17.67 24.93
CA ASN A 207 -1.75 -17.70 26.09
C ASN A 207 -1.69 -16.39 26.88
N ARG A 208 -2.60 -16.24 27.86
CA ARG A 208 -2.69 -15.03 28.70
C ARG A 208 -1.37 -14.69 29.39
N ALA A 209 -0.66 -15.69 29.92
CA ALA A 209 0.58 -15.47 30.66
C ALA A 209 1.70 -14.96 29.74
N GLU A 210 1.80 -15.49 28.52
CA GLU A 210 2.76 -15.03 27.51
C GLU A 210 2.49 -13.57 27.10
N TRP A 211 1.23 -13.19 26.89
CA TRP A 211 0.88 -11.78 26.62
C TRP A 211 1.22 -10.85 27.79
N MET A 212 1.08 -11.29 29.04
CA MET A 212 1.45 -10.50 30.22
C MET A 212 2.96 -10.33 30.40
N MET A 213 3.79 -11.12 29.73
CA MET A 213 5.25 -10.93 29.77
C MET A 213 5.69 -9.68 29.00
N LEU A 214 4.84 -9.15 28.12
CA LEU A 214 5.16 -7.99 27.32
C LEU A 214 5.05 -6.70 28.12
N GLU A 215 5.98 -5.77 27.88
CA GLU A 215 5.97 -4.45 28.47
C GLU A 215 4.69 -3.70 28.04
N GLY A 216 4.00 -3.12 29.03
CA GLY A 216 2.74 -2.39 28.83
C GLY A 216 1.49 -3.27 28.83
N PHE A 217 1.61 -4.60 28.82
CA PHE A 217 0.46 -5.51 28.88
C PHE A 217 0.04 -5.79 30.32
N LYS A 218 -1.08 -5.18 30.72
CA LYS A 218 -1.83 -5.52 31.94
C LYS A 218 -3.09 -6.30 31.59
N GLU A 219 -3.80 -6.82 32.61
CA GLU A 219 -5.00 -7.64 32.43
C GLU A 219 -5.96 -7.14 31.35
N LYS A 220 -6.38 -5.87 31.41
CA LYS A 220 -7.28 -5.27 30.42
C LYS A 220 -6.69 -5.21 29.00
N SER A 221 -5.38 -4.97 28.87
CA SER A 221 -4.71 -4.97 27.57
C SER A 221 -4.67 -6.37 26.96
N VAL A 222 -4.46 -7.38 27.81
CA VAL A 222 -4.50 -8.78 27.38
C VAL A 222 -5.91 -9.18 26.99
N ASP A 223 -6.93 -8.79 27.76
CA ASP A 223 -8.34 -9.03 27.42
C ASP A 223 -8.69 -8.42 26.05
N ASN A 224 -8.28 -7.17 25.82
CA ASN A 224 -8.48 -6.49 24.54
C ASN A 224 -7.75 -7.20 23.38
N MET A 225 -6.49 -7.62 23.60
CA MET A 225 -5.71 -8.34 22.59
C MET A 225 -6.36 -9.69 22.24
N GLN A 226 -6.78 -10.46 23.25
CA GLN A 226 -7.47 -11.74 23.03
C GLN A 226 -8.80 -11.53 22.31
N ALA A 227 -9.57 -10.52 22.67
CA ALA A 227 -10.81 -10.17 21.96
C ALA A 227 -10.54 -9.77 20.50
N GLY A 228 -9.50 -8.98 20.24
CA GLY A 228 -9.08 -8.59 18.90
C GLY A 228 -8.66 -9.80 18.04
N LEU A 229 -7.92 -10.74 18.62
CA LEU A 229 -7.57 -12.01 17.96
C LEU A 229 -8.81 -12.85 17.65
N GLU A 230 -9.77 -12.98 18.58
CA GLU A 230 -11.02 -13.69 18.28
C GLU A 230 -11.85 -13.00 17.19
N GLN A 231 -11.88 -11.66 17.17
CA GLN A 231 -12.54 -10.91 16.10
C GLN A 231 -11.84 -11.08 14.75
N ALA A 232 -10.50 -11.13 14.74
CA ALA A 232 -9.69 -11.36 13.56
C ALA A 232 -10.03 -12.69 12.85
N LYS A 233 -10.47 -13.72 13.61
CA LYS A 233 -10.91 -14.99 13.04
C LYS A 233 -12.16 -14.87 12.18
N GLN A 234 -13.00 -13.85 12.42
CA GLN A 234 -14.27 -13.65 11.71
C GLN A 234 -14.14 -12.75 10.47
N ARG A 235 -12.92 -12.29 10.15
CA ARG A 235 -12.67 -11.39 9.02
C ARG A 235 -12.91 -12.09 7.67
N GLU A 236 -13.12 -11.30 6.62
CA GLU A 236 -13.38 -11.84 5.29
C GLU A 236 -12.15 -12.55 4.71
N LEU A 237 -12.37 -13.53 3.81
CA LEU A 237 -11.30 -14.30 3.17
C LEU A 237 -10.24 -13.40 2.52
N TRP A 238 -10.65 -12.31 1.85
CA TRP A 238 -9.70 -11.40 1.21
C TRP A 238 -8.70 -10.76 2.18
N ARG A 239 -9.10 -10.55 3.45
CA ARG A 239 -8.22 -10.03 4.50
C ARG A 239 -7.18 -11.06 4.89
N ALA A 240 -7.57 -12.33 5.02
CA ALA A 240 -6.64 -13.43 5.26
C ALA A 240 -5.65 -13.58 4.08
N ILE A 241 -6.12 -13.51 2.84
CA ILE A 241 -5.26 -13.54 1.64
C ILE A 241 -4.27 -12.36 1.65
N HIS A 242 -4.74 -11.16 1.95
CA HIS A 242 -3.87 -9.98 2.03
C HIS A 242 -2.86 -10.09 3.18
N ALA A 243 -3.26 -10.67 4.31
CA ALA A 243 -2.42 -10.86 5.49
C ALA A 243 -1.24 -11.82 5.25
N LEU A 244 -1.36 -12.78 4.31
CA LEU A 244 -0.25 -13.65 3.89
C LEU A 244 0.95 -12.86 3.33
N GLY A 245 0.73 -11.64 2.85
CA GLY A 245 1.81 -10.78 2.35
C GLY A 245 2.45 -11.29 1.06
N ILE A 246 1.68 -11.99 0.21
CA ILE A 246 2.13 -12.50 -1.09
C ILE A 246 2.68 -11.33 -1.92
N PRO A 247 3.91 -11.45 -2.49
CA PRO A 247 4.46 -10.40 -3.34
C PRO A 247 3.48 -10.01 -4.46
N ASN A 248 3.42 -8.71 -4.78
CA ASN A 248 2.54 -8.15 -5.82
C ASN A 248 1.02 -8.31 -5.60
N VAL A 249 0.58 -8.95 -4.51
CA VAL A 249 -0.84 -9.05 -4.14
C VAL A 249 -1.19 -7.95 -3.14
N GLY A 250 -1.72 -6.84 -3.65
CA GLY A 250 -2.31 -5.78 -2.83
C GLY A 250 -3.76 -6.09 -2.42
N MET A 251 -4.35 -5.22 -1.60
CA MET A 251 -5.73 -5.33 -1.12
C MET A 251 -6.76 -5.62 -2.23
N GLN A 252 -6.71 -4.87 -3.34
CA GLN A 252 -7.67 -5.05 -4.42
C GLN A 252 -7.53 -6.44 -5.07
N THR A 253 -6.28 -6.84 -5.35
CA THR A 253 -5.97 -8.17 -5.88
C THR A 253 -6.46 -9.26 -4.92
N ALA A 254 -6.25 -9.11 -3.62
CA ALA A 254 -6.74 -10.06 -2.62
C ALA A 254 -8.28 -10.18 -2.61
N LYS A 255 -9.00 -9.05 -2.76
CA LYS A 255 -10.47 -9.03 -2.93
C LYS A 255 -10.89 -9.78 -4.18
N ASP A 256 -10.19 -9.56 -5.30
CA ASP A 256 -10.53 -10.20 -6.57
C ASP A 256 -10.21 -11.70 -6.56
N LEU A 257 -9.11 -12.11 -5.92
CA LEU A 257 -8.77 -13.52 -5.66
C LEU A 257 -9.84 -14.20 -4.79
N ALA A 258 -10.24 -13.59 -3.66
CA ALA A 258 -11.27 -14.13 -2.79
C ALA A 258 -12.60 -14.33 -3.53
N ARG A 259 -13.01 -13.33 -4.33
CA ARG A 259 -14.23 -13.40 -5.14
C ARG A 259 -14.16 -14.49 -6.21
N HIS A 260 -13.00 -14.71 -6.81
CA HIS A 260 -12.83 -15.71 -7.87
C HIS A 260 -12.75 -17.13 -7.30
N PHE A 261 -11.84 -17.37 -6.35
CA PHE A 261 -11.54 -18.71 -5.83
C PHE A 261 -12.48 -19.17 -4.72
N LYS A 262 -13.17 -18.25 -4.04
CA LYS A 262 -14.15 -18.50 -2.95
C LYS A 262 -13.62 -19.19 -1.69
N SER A 263 -12.44 -19.79 -1.71
CA SER A 263 -11.80 -20.34 -0.50
C SER A 263 -10.28 -20.24 -0.60
N MET A 264 -9.62 -20.23 0.56
CA MET A 264 -8.17 -20.32 0.63
C MET A 264 -7.66 -21.66 0.06
N ASP A 265 -8.40 -22.76 0.25
CA ASP A 265 -8.01 -24.07 -0.27
C ASP A 265 -7.96 -24.08 -1.81
N ALA A 266 -8.94 -23.45 -2.46
CA ALA A 266 -8.97 -23.32 -3.91
C ALA A 266 -7.83 -22.43 -4.43
N LEU A 267 -7.49 -21.37 -3.70
CA LEU A 267 -6.37 -20.50 -4.04
C LEU A 267 -5.02 -21.19 -3.79
N GLU A 268 -4.86 -21.95 -2.72
CA GLU A 268 -3.63 -22.71 -2.42
C GLU A 268 -3.37 -23.79 -3.48
N ALA A 269 -4.42 -24.44 -3.98
CA ALA A 269 -4.33 -25.47 -5.01
C ALA A 269 -4.25 -24.92 -6.44
N VAL A 270 -4.14 -23.60 -6.61
CA VAL A 270 -4.22 -22.95 -7.91
C VAL A 270 -3.08 -23.39 -8.84
N LYS A 271 -3.42 -23.66 -10.10
CA LYS A 271 -2.47 -23.90 -11.17
C LYS A 271 -2.33 -22.70 -12.09
N ARG A 272 -1.24 -22.64 -12.84
CA ARG A 272 -0.93 -21.53 -13.75
C ARG A 272 -2.09 -21.24 -14.71
N GLU A 273 -2.71 -22.28 -15.25
CA GLU A 273 -3.78 -22.18 -16.25
C GLU A 273 -5.06 -21.54 -15.70
N GLN A 274 -5.24 -21.55 -14.36
CA GLN A 274 -6.37 -20.90 -13.70
C GLN A 274 -6.13 -19.41 -13.42
N LEU A 275 -4.90 -18.93 -13.61
CA LEU A 275 -4.52 -17.53 -13.45
C LEU A 275 -4.24 -16.86 -14.81
N LEU A 276 -3.64 -17.62 -15.74
CA LEU A 276 -3.17 -17.16 -17.04
C LEU A 276 -3.58 -18.14 -18.15
N THR A 277 -4.16 -17.60 -19.21
CA THR A 277 -4.42 -18.34 -20.45
C THR A 277 -3.34 -18.00 -21.47
N PHE A 278 -2.62 -18.98 -22.00
CA PHE A 278 -1.66 -18.75 -23.09
C PHE A 278 -2.40 -18.37 -24.38
N LEU A 279 -1.99 -17.29 -25.03
CA LEU A 279 -2.57 -16.85 -26.29
C LEU A 279 -1.69 -17.21 -27.50
N ARG A 280 -0.45 -16.73 -27.50
CA ARG A 280 0.48 -16.84 -28.64
C ARG A 280 1.88 -16.43 -28.24
N PHE A 281 2.84 -16.64 -29.13
CA PHE A 281 4.14 -15.96 -29.04
C PHE A 281 4.09 -14.58 -29.69
N ASN A 282 4.80 -13.62 -29.10
CA ASN A 282 5.04 -12.30 -29.68
C ASN A 282 5.97 -12.47 -30.89
N LYS A 283 5.53 -12.00 -32.05
CA LYS A 283 6.30 -12.15 -33.31
C LYS A 283 7.61 -11.36 -33.32
N ASN A 284 7.73 -10.32 -32.50
CA ASN A 284 8.92 -9.45 -32.47
C ASN A 284 9.92 -9.88 -31.39
N THR A 285 9.44 -10.27 -30.21
CA THR A 285 10.31 -10.63 -29.09
C THR A 285 10.50 -12.14 -28.93
N GLY A 286 9.64 -12.96 -29.53
CA GLY A 286 9.63 -14.41 -29.34
C GLY A 286 9.04 -14.87 -28.00
N GLU A 287 8.62 -13.94 -27.14
CA GLU A 287 8.12 -14.24 -25.79
C GLU A 287 6.65 -14.68 -25.78
N PRO A 288 6.24 -15.57 -24.86
CA PRO A 288 4.84 -15.97 -24.72
C PRO A 288 3.97 -14.82 -24.21
N VAL A 289 2.80 -14.64 -24.82
CA VAL A 289 1.77 -13.68 -24.44
C VAL A 289 0.64 -14.42 -23.75
N TYR A 290 0.27 -13.95 -22.56
CA TYR A 290 -0.81 -14.50 -21.74
C TYR A 290 -1.96 -13.50 -21.60
N GLU A 291 -3.16 -14.04 -21.45
CA GLU A 291 -4.35 -13.31 -20.98
C GLU A 291 -4.59 -13.62 -19.50
N SER A 292 -4.84 -12.56 -18.73
CA SER A 292 -5.17 -12.69 -17.30
C SER A 292 -6.61 -13.18 -17.12
N VAL A 293 -6.80 -14.26 -16.35
CA VAL A 293 -8.14 -14.76 -15.99
C VAL A 293 -8.84 -13.78 -15.04
N ILE A 294 -8.08 -13.13 -14.16
CA ILE A 294 -8.57 -12.11 -13.23
C ILE A 294 -7.96 -10.77 -13.62
N SER A 295 -8.80 -9.76 -13.83
CA SER A 295 -8.33 -8.41 -14.17
C SER A 295 -7.32 -7.90 -13.13
N GLY A 296 -6.14 -7.47 -13.59
CA GLY A 296 -5.05 -6.99 -12.71
C GLY A 296 -4.14 -8.08 -12.15
N VAL A 297 -4.44 -9.37 -12.40
CA VAL A 297 -3.55 -10.49 -12.09
C VAL A 297 -2.78 -10.87 -13.36
N GLY A 298 -1.73 -10.10 -13.64
CA GLY A 298 -0.79 -10.36 -14.74
C GLY A 298 0.22 -11.45 -14.42
N VAL A 299 1.13 -11.72 -15.37
CA VAL A 299 2.13 -12.80 -15.26
C VAL A 299 2.92 -12.73 -13.95
N GLU A 300 3.46 -11.54 -13.61
CA GLU A 300 4.28 -11.36 -12.40
C GLU A 300 3.51 -11.65 -11.10
N VAL A 301 2.24 -11.24 -11.02
CA VAL A 301 1.37 -11.52 -9.86
C VAL A 301 1.06 -13.00 -9.80
N SER A 302 0.79 -13.64 -10.94
CA SER A 302 0.55 -15.09 -11.01
C SER A 302 1.77 -15.91 -10.56
N GLU A 303 2.99 -15.56 -11.02
CA GLU A 303 4.21 -16.23 -10.54
C GLU A 303 4.39 -16.03 -9.04
N SER A 304 4.10 -14.84 -8.52
CA SER A 304 4.22 -14.56 -7.09
C SER A 304 3.27 -15.43 -6.27
N ILE A 305 2.04 -15.63 -6.73
CA ILE A 305 1.05 -16.51 -6.08
C ILE A 305 1.51 -17.97 -6.14
N LEU A 306 1.89 -18.47 -7.32
CA LEU A 306 2.31 -19.87 -7.49
C LEU A 306 3.58 -20.17 -6.69
N SER A 307 4.57 -19.28 -6.74
CA SER A 307 5.81 -19.40 -5.97
C SER A 307 5.54 -19.40 -4.47
N PHE A 308 4.66 -18.51 -3.98
CA PHE A 308 4.29 -18.47 -2.58
C PHE A 308 3.72 -19.81 -2.09
N PHE A 309 2.74 -20.37 -2.79
CA PHE A 309 2.12 -21.65 -2.40
C PHE A 309 2.98 -22.89 -2.72
N SER A 310 4.03 -22.77 -3.54
CA SER A 310 5.00 -23.85 -3.74
C SER A 310 5.96 -24.05 -2.57
N ASP A 311 6.14 -23.03 -1.71
CA ASP A 311 6.98 -23.10 -0.52
C ASP A 311 6.24 -23.79 0.64
N PRO A 312 6.75 -24.92 1.17
CA PRO A 312 6.13 -25.62 2.29
C PRO A 312 5.90 -24.72 3.52
N ASN A 313 6.80 -23.78 3.82
CA ASN A 313 6.66 -22.91 5.00
C ASN A 313 5.43 -22.00 4.89
N HIS A 314 5.13 -21.50 3.69
CA HIS A 314 3.94 -20.68 3.48
C HIS A 314 2.66 -21.51 3.52
N ARG A 315 2.71 -22.79 3.11
CA ARG A 315 1.59 -23.72 3.27
C ARG A 315 1.33 -24.03 4.74
N ASP A 316 2.37 -24.15 5.55
CA ASP A 316 2.26 -24.31 7.01
C ASP A 316 1.59 -23.09 7.65
N TRP A 317 1.81 -21.88 7.13
CA TRP A 317 1.10 -20.68 7.60
C TRP A 317 -0.40 -20.77 7.33
N VAL A 318 -0.79 -21.20 6.13
CA VAL A 318 -2.21 -21.41 5.80
C VAL A 318 -2.81 -22.48 6.70
N GLN A 319 -2.08 -23.56 6.95
CA GLN A 319 -2.52 -24.60 7.87
C GLN A 319 -2.67 -24.08 9.31
N ALA A 320 -1.75 -23.24 9.77
CA ALA A 320 -1.85 -22.59 11.08
C ALA A 320 -3.04 -21.63 11.16
N MET A 321 -3.35 -20.89 10.09
CA MET A 321 -4.57 -20.08 10.01
C MET A 321 -5.84 -20.95 10.15
N ARG A 322 -5.88 -22.12 9.49
CA ARG A 322 -6.99 -23.09 9.65
C ARG A 322 -7.13 -23.55 11.09
N VAL A 323 -6.03 -23.97 11.71
CA VAL A 323 -6.01 -24.46 13.10
C VAL A 323 -6.42 -23.36 14.09
N ALA A 324 -6.00 -22.12 13.84
CA ALA A 324 -6.40 -20.95 14.63
C ALA A 324 -7.89 -20.59 14.45
N GLY A 325 -8.58 -21.17 13.46
CA GLY A 325 -10.01 -20.97 13.21
C GLY A 325 -10.32 -19.69 12.43
N LEU A 326 -9.38 -19.19 11.63
CA LEU A 326 -9.66 -18.06 10.74
C LEU A 326 -10.70 -18.45 9.68
N ASN A 327 -11.56 -17.51 9.32
CA ASN A 327 -12.47 -17.66 8.21
C ASN A 327 -11.70 -17.63 6.88
N LEU A 328 -11.55 -18.82 6.30
CA LEU A 328 -10.85 -19.05 5.03
C LEU A 328 -11.79 -19.37 3.87
N VAL A 329 -13.06 -18.98 4.00
CA VAL A 329 -14.08 -19.15 2.97
C VAL A 329 -14.74 -17.79 2.73
N GLU A 330 -14.94 -17.46 1.46
CA GLU A 330 -15.70 -16.27 1.08
C GLU A 330 -17.16 -16.52 1.45
N ALA A 331 -17.76 -15.59 2.19
CA ALA A 331 -19.18 -15.66 2.48
C ALA A 331 -19.96 -15.73 1.15
N ALA A 332 -21.02 -16.56 1.11
CA ALA A 332 -21.95 -16.53 0.00
C ALA A 332 -22.41 -15.07 -0.19
N SER A 333 -22.28 -14.54 -1.40
CA SER A 333 -22.67 -13.15 -1.66
C SER A 333 -24.11 -12.98 -1.24
N ARG A 334 -24.37 -12.15 -0.23
CA ARG A 334 -25.73 -11.61 -0.05
C ARG A 334 -26.12 -11.01 -1.39
N ALA A 335 -27.32 -11.33 -1.87
CA ALA A 335 -27.83 -10.77 -3.11
C ALA A 335 -27.57 -9.26 -3.07
N ALA A 336 -26.93 -8.72 -4.11
CA ALA A 336 -26.65 -7.29 -4.20
C ALA A 336 -27.93 -6.53 -3.88
N VAL A 337 -27.83 -5.50 -3.03
CA VAL A 337 -29.01 -4.72 -2.69
C VAL A 337 -29.56 -4.16 -4.00
N SER A 338 -30.81 -4.46 -4.31
CA SER A 338 -31.44 -4.06 -5.56
C SER A 338 -31.30 -2.54 -5.73
N GLY A 339 -30.73 -2.10 -6.85
CA GLY A 339 -30.47 -0.68 -7.13
C GLY A 339 -29.11 -0.14 -6.67
N ILE A 340 -28.27 -0.93 -5.97
CA ILE A 340 -26.92 -0.55 -5.52
C ILE A 340 -25.80 -1.17 -6.36
N ALA A 341 -26.07 -2.29 -7.02
CA ALA A 341 -25.12 -2.92 -7.93
C ALA A 341 -24.58 -1.92 -8.97
N ASP A 342 -23.25 -1.90 -9.14
CA ASP A 342 -22.50 -1.03 -10.05
C ASP A 342 -22.60 0.49 -9.79
N LYS A 343 -23.31 0.91 -8.72
CA LYS A 343 -23.38 2.31 -8.31
C LYS A 343 -22.04 2.78 -7.76
N THR A 344 -21.63 4.00 -8.14
CA THR A 344 -20.36 4.59 -7.70
C THR A 344 -20.58 5.55 -6.54
N PHE A 345 -19.91 5.29 -5.42
CA PHE A 345 -19.93 6.08 -4.21
C PHE A 345 -18.62 6.86 -4.02
N VAL A 346 -18.68 8.02 -3.37
CA VAL A 346 -17.50 8.74 -2.89
C VAL A 346 -17.70 9.05 -1.41
N LEU A 347 -16.74 8.66 -0.59
CA LEU A 347 -16.72 8.96 0.84
C LEU A 347 -15.92 10.25 1.09
N THR A 348 -16.48 11.18 1.86
CA THR A 348 -15.81 12.41 2.26
C THR A 348 -16.23 12.86 3.65
N GLY A 349 -15.35 13.57 4.35
CA GLY A 349 -15.53 13.95 5.75
C GLY A 349 -15.37 12.77 6.72
N THR A 350 -15.53 13.06 8.00
CA THR A 350 -15.51 12.09 9.10
C THR A 350 -16.93 11.68 9.43
N LEU A 351 -17.26 10.40 9.29
CA LEU A 351 -18.59 9.90 9.66
C LEU A 351 -18.67 9.72 11.18
N PRO A 352 -19.83 10.01 11.81
CA PRO A 352 -19.97 9.99 13.27
C PRO A 352 -19.58 8.68 13.97
N SER A 353 -19.93 7.53 13.39
CA SER A 353 -19.69 6.20 13.98
C SER A 353 -18.99 5.22 13.06
N LEU A 354 -18.84 5.53 11.77
CA LEU A 354 -18.24 4.66 10.77
C LEU A 354 -16.85 5.14 10.35
N GLY A 355 -15.86 4.26 10.44
CA GLY A 355 -14.57 4.47 9.79
C GLY A 355 -14.74 4.53 8.28
N ARG A 356 -13.91 5.35 7.59
CA ARG A 356 -13.92 5.44 6.12
C ARG A 356 -13.76 4.09 5.42
N ASP A 357 -12.90 3.23 5.95
CA ASP A 357 -12.66 1.89 5.42
C ASP A 357 -13.87 0.96 5.65
N GLU A 358 -14.54 1.09 6.79
CA GLU A 358 -15.74 0.31 7.12
C GLU A 358 -16.90 0.70 6.21
N ALA A 359 -17.13 2.01 6.03
CA ALA A 359 -18.13 2.51 5.09
C ALA A 359 -17.85 2.04 3.66
N ARG A 360 -16.57 1.99 3.26
CA ARG A 360 -16.16 1.45 1.96
C ARG A 360 -16.52 -0.04 1.84
N ASP A 361 -16.18 -0.83 2.85
CA ASP A 361 -16.47 -2.27 2.85
C ASP A 361 -17.99 -2.53 2.84
N MET A 362 -18.80 -1.73 3.54
CA MET A 362 -20.26 -1.82 3.50
C MET A 362 -20.82 -1.60 2.08
N ILE A 363 -20.32 -0.57 1.39
CA ILE A 363 -20.73 -0.26 0.01
C ILE A 363 -20.33 -1.40 -0.94
N GLU A 364 -19.08 -1.88 -0.84
CA GLU A 364 -18.57 -2.95 -1.71
C GLU A 364 -19.32 -4.28 -1.46
N LYS A 365 -19.70 -4.57 -0.21
CA LYS A 365 -20.55 -5.75 0.13
C LYS A 365 -21.94 -5.68 -0.48
N ALA A 366 -22.50 -4.49 -0.65
CA ALA A 366 -23.79 -4.31 -1.30
C ALA A 366 -23.71 -4.31 -2.85
N GLY A 367 -22.51 -4.44 -3.42
CA GLY A 367 -22.26 -4.46 -4.86
C GLY A 367 -21.92 -3.08 -5.47
N GLY A 368 -21.73 -2.06 -4.64
CA GLY A 368 -21.31 -0.72 -5.07
C GLY A 368 -19.79 -0.61 -5.27
N LYS A 369 -19.35 0.46 -5.93
CA LYS A 369 -17.94 0.80 -6.18
C LYS A 369 -17.58 2.09 -5.47
N VAL A 370 -16.47 2.12 -4.73
CA VAL A 370 -16.00 3.36 -4.09
C VAL A 370 -14.91 4.02 -4.92
N SER A 371 -15.13 5.29 -5.28
CA SER A 371 -14.18 6.14 -5.99
C SER A 371 -13.56 7.19 -5.06
N GLY A 372 -12.31 7.57 -5.34
CA GLY A 372 -11.63 8.65 -4.64
C GLY A 372 -12.10 10.06 -5.03
N SER A 373 -12.81 10.20 -6.15
CA SER A 373 -13.19 11.49 -6.73
C SER A 373 -14.66 11.54 -7.17
N VAL A 374 -15.28 12.71 -6.97
CA VAL A 374 -16.66 13.00 -7.43
C VAL A 374 -16.65 13.35 -8.92
N SER A 375 -17.53 12.72 -9.68
CA SER A 375 -17.74 12.94 -11.12
C SER A 375 -19.23 12.82 -11.47
N LYS A 376 -19.62 13.17 -12.70
CA LYS A 376 -21.00 12.93 -13.19
C LYS A 376 -21.43 11.45 -13.23
N LYS A 377 -20.47 10.51 -13.12
CA LYS A 377 -20.75 9.07 -13.03
C LYS A 377 -20.85 8.59 -11.58
N THR A 378 -20.61 9.49 -10.62
CA THR A 378 -20.82 9.20 -9.20
C THR A 378 -22.31 9.24 -8.95
N ASP A 379 -22.86 8.16 -8.43
CA ASP A 379 -24.27 8.06 -8.07
C ASP A 379 -24.52 8.68 -6.70
N TYR A 380 -23.60 8.47 -5.75
CA TYR A 380 -23.75 8.93 -4.37
C TYR A 380 -22.46 9.53 -3.79
N VAL A 381 -22.60 10.58 -2.99
CA VAL A 381 -21.54 11.10 -2.12
C VAL A 381 -21.99 10.96 -0.68
N VAL A 382 -21.26 10.17 0.11
CA VAL A 382 -21.51 10.06 1.55
C VAL A 382 -20.63 11.09 2.25
N ALA A 383 -21.27 12.07 2.86
CA ALA A 383 -20.64 13.22 3.49
C ALA A 383 -20.81 13.17 5.01
N GLY A 384 -19.69 13.09 5.71
CA GLY A 384 -19.60 13.31 7.16
C GLY A 384 -19.28 14.75 7.51
N GLU A 385 -18.89 14.97 8.76
CA GLU A 385 -18.37 16.27 9.22
C GLU A 385 -17.12 16.65 8.42
N GLU A 386 -16.92 17.95 8.17
CA GLU A 386 -15.77 18.48 7.42
C GLU A 386 -15.60 17.91 6.00
N ALA A 387 -16.70 17.52 5.33
CA ALA A 387 -16.70 16.91 4.00
C ALA A 387 -16.03 17.72 2.87
N GLY A 388 -15.72 19.00 3.09
CA GLY A 388 -14.81 19.81 2.28
C GLY A 388 -15.16 19.90 0.79
N SER A 389 -14.12 20.00 -0.06
CA SER A 389 -14.23 20.27 -1.50
C SER A 389 -14.98 19.20 -2.31
N LYS A 390 -15.08 17.96 -1.80
CA LYS A 390 -15.84 16.89 -2.47
C LYS A 390 -17.34 17.06 -2.31
N LEU A 391 -17.81 17.58 -1.18
CA LEU A 391 -19.22 17.91 -0.97
C LEU A 391 -19.65 19.02 -1.92
N THR A 392 -18.87 20.11 -1.99
CA THR A 392 -19.13 21.22 -2.91
C THR A 392 -19.22 20.74 -4.35
N LYS A 393 -18.27 19.90 -4.79
CA LYS A 393 -18.28 19.32 -6.14
C LYS A 393 -19.47 18.41 -6.40
N ALA A 394 -19.99 17.72 -5.39
CA ALA A 394 -21.19 16.90 -5.50
C ALA A 394 -22.44 17.76 -5.75
N GLN A 395 -22.56 18.86 -5.01
CA GLN A 395 -23.64 19.84 -5.16
C GLN A 395 -23.63 20.47 -6.56
N GLU A 396 -22.47 20.90 -7.04
CA GLU A 396 -22.31 21.49 -8.39
C GLU A 396 -22.70 20.52 -9.51
N LEU A 397 -22.44 19.22 -9.32
CA LEU A 397 -22.71 18.19 -10.33
C LEU A 397 -24.11 17.57 -10.18
N GLY A 398 -24.90 17.99 -9.19
CA GLY A 398 -26.22 17.45 -8.92
C GLY A 398 -26.20 15.97 -8.50
N VAL A 399 -25.12 15.53 -7.87
CA VAL A 399 -24.98 14.15 -7.39
C VAL A 399 -25.70 14.01 -6.05
N THR A 400 -26.38 12.88 -5.82
CA THR A 400 -27.10 12.61 -4.58
C THR A 400 -26.13 12.57 -3.40
N ILE A 401 -26.40 13.38 -2.37
CA ILE A 401 -25.59 13.44 -1.15
C ILE A 401 -26.34 12.71 -0.04
N LEU A 402 -25.62 11.84 0.67
CA LEU A 402 -26.10 11.07 1.82
C LEU A 402 -25.24 11.38 3.04
N ASP A 403 -25.84 11.34 4.22
CA ASP A 403 -25.10 11.25 5.48
C ASP A 403 -24.90 9.77 5.87
N GLU A 404 -24.32 9.52 7.05
CA GLU A 404 -24.10 8.15 7.53
C GLU A 404 -25.42 7.37 7.68
N ALA A 405 -26.47 8.02 8.19
CA ALA A 405 -27.79 7.40 8.37
C ALA A 405 -28.42 7.04 7.02
N GLY A 406 -28.33 7.93 6.03
CA GLY A 406 -28.77 7.71 4.67
C GLY A 406 -28.02 6.58 3.97
N LEU A 407 -26.72 6.44 4.22
CA LEU A 407 -25.95 5.28 3.74
C LEU A 407 -26.48 3.97 4.34
N ARG A 408 -26.69 3.92 5.66
CA ARG A 408 -27.20 2.71 6.34
C ARG A 408 -28.57 2.30 5.82
N ALA A 409 -29.49 3.27 5.71
CA ALA A 409 -30.82 3.04 5.16
C ALA A 409 -30.77 2.53 3.71
N LEU A 410 -29.90 3.10 2.88
CA LEU A 410 -29.74 2.68 1.47
C LEU A 410 -29.19 1.25 1.35
N LEU A 411 -28.32 0.83 2.27
CA LEU A 411 -27.70 -0.49 2.29
C LEU A 411 -28.54 -1.53 3.05
N GLY A 412 -29.67 -1.15 3.63
CA GLY A 412 -30.56 -2.04 4.38
C GLY A 412 -29.96 -2.54 5.70
N ASN A 413 -29.14 -1.71 6.36
CA ASN A 413 -28.50 -2.01 7.66
C ASN A 413 -28.96 -1.08 8.78
#